data_AF-A0A0K8JJU1-F1
#
_entry.id   AF-A0A0K8JJU1-F1
#
_cell.length_a   1.000
_cell.length_b   1.000
_cell.length_c   1.000
_cell.angle_alpha   90.00
_cell.angle_beta   90.00
_cell.angle_gamma   90.00
#
_symmetry.space_group_name_H-M   'P 1'
#
loop_
_entity.id
_entity.type
_entity.pdbx_description
1 polymer ?
#
loop_
_entity_poly.entity_id
_entity_poly.type
_entity_poly.pdbx_seq_one_letter_code
_entity_poly.pdbx_strand_id
1 'polypeptide(L)' 'MKKCEWELLDHWIVEDHKHRIVFKPRTTRAHLVDITIESGNIDALIAEVLNAHWTTQELMSYLDDIATRSRHSLH' A
#
# COMPACT_ATOMS: atom_id res chain seq x y z
N MET A 1 2.99 14.68 -11.40
CA MET A 1 1.73 14.32 -10.69
C MET A 1 1.64 15.12 -9.39
N LYS A 2 0.43 15.49 -8.94
CA LYS A 2 0.24 16.23 -7.68
C LYS A 2 0.19 15.25 -6.50
N LYS A 3 0.80 15.59 -5.37
CA LYS A 3 0.67 14.82 -4.12
C LYS A 3 -0.74 14.95 -3.56
N CYS A 4 -1.24 13.88 -2.95
CA CYS A 4 -2.54 13.85 -2.30
C CYS A 4 -2.51 12.98 -1.05
N GLU A 5 -3.50 13.20 -0.20
CA GLU A 5 -3.87 12.24 0.84
C GLU A 5 -4.51 11.01 0.21
N TRP A 6 -4.26 9.87 0.83
CA TRP A 6 -4.82 8.59 0.45
C TRP A 6 -5.79 8.13 1.53
N GLU A 7 -6.79 7.35 1.13
CA GLU A 7 -7.68 6.66 2.03
C GLU A 7 -7.67 5.17 1.73
N LEU A 8 -7.79 4.37 2.79
CA LEU A 8 -7.95 2.94 2.71
C LEU A 8 -9.41 2.65 2.35
N LEU A 9 -9.61 1.92 1.26
CA LEU A 9 -10.93 1.44 0.89
C LEU A 9 -11.24 0.11 1.56
N ASP A 10 -10.28 -0.82 1.52
CA ASP A 10 -10.45 -2.15 2.05
C ASP A 10 -9.08 -2.81 2.26
N HIS A 11 -9.03 -3.78 3.19
CA HIS A 11 -7.88 -4.66 3.36
C HIS A 11 -8.32 -6.02 3.90
N TRP A 12 -7.72 -7.10 3.40
CA TRP A 12 -8.00 -8.45 3.89
C TRP A 12 -6.81 -9.38 3.67
N ILE A 13 -6.78 -10.49 4.40
CA ILE A 13 -5.76 -11.54 4.26
C ILE A 13 -6.15 -12.44 3.09
N VAL A 14 -5.20 -12.70 2.19
CA VAL A 14 -5.39 -13.57 1.01
C VAL A 14 -4.84 -14.97 1.25
N GLU A 15 -3.67 -15.07 1.88
CA GLU A 15 -2.96 -16.30 2.23
C GLU A 15 -1.95 -15.93 3.34
N ASP A 16 -1.40 -16.90 4.09
CA ASP A 16 -0.45 -16.69 5.19
C ASP A 16 0.45 -15.45 5.01
N HIS A 17 0.26 -14.46 5.90
CA HIS A 17 0.96 -13.16 5.96
C HIS A 17 0.87 -12.26 4.71
N LYS A 18 0.10 -12.65 3.68
CA LYS A 18 -0.20 -11.84 2.48
C LYS A 18 -1.51 -11.10 2.66
N HIS A 19 -1.42 -9.78 2.61
CA HIS A 19 -2.54 -8.86 2.73
C HIS A 19 -2.81 -8.21 1.37
N ARG A 20 -4.06 -8.20 0.94
CA ARG A 20 -4.52 -7.33 -0.14
C ARG A 20 -4.97 -6.02 0.44
N ILE A 21 -4.50 -4.92 -0.12
CA ILE A 21 -4.78 -3.57 0.34
C ILE A 21 -5.22 -2.73 -0.85
N VAL A 22 -6.30 -1.98 -0.68
CA VAL A 22 -6.83 -1.09 -1.71
C VAL A 22 -6.84 0.34 -1.20
N PHE A 23 -6.09 1.21 -1.87
CA PHE A 23 -6.07 2.65 -1.61
C PHE A 23 -6.68 3.44 -2.76
N LYS A 24 -7.25 4.59 -2.44
CA LYS A 24 -7.59 5.62 -3.43
C LYS A 24 -7.14 7.01 -2.98
N PRO A 25 -6.84 7.93 -3.92
CA PRO A 25 -6.67 9.33 -3.60
C PRO A 25 -7.96 9.94 -3.07
N ARG A 26 -7.90 10.74 -2.01
CA ARG A 26 -9.08 11.50 -1.55
C ARG A 26 -9.56 12.55 -2.55
N THR A 27 -8.65 12.99 -3.43
CA THR A 27 -8.89 14.08 -4.36
C THR A 27 -9.54 13.64 -5.67
N THR A 28 -9.47 12.35 -6.02
CA THR A 28 -10.00 11.84 -7.30
C THR A 28 -10.52 10.42 -7.15
N ARG A 29 -11.64 10.10 -7.81
CA ARG A 29 -12.19 8.74 -7.87
C ARG A 29 -11.60 7.88 -8.99
N ALA A 30 -10.70 8.43 -9.81
CA ALA A 30 -10.27 7.80 -11.06
C ALA A 30 -9.07 6.86 -10.92
N HIS A 31 -8.38 6.88 -9.77
CA HIS A 31 -7.19 6.08 -9.55
C HIS A 31 -7.36 5.20 -8.30
N LEU A 32 -7.00 3.93 -8.44
CA LEU A 32 -6.95 2.95 -7.37
C LEU A 32 -5.57 2.31 -7.38
N VAL A 33 -5.02 2.08 -6.19
CA VAL A 33 -3.85 1.23 -5.99
C VAL A 33 -4.34 -0.01 -5.27
N ASP A 34 -4.29 -1.15 -5.94
CA ASP A 34 -4.70 -2.46 -5.44
C ASP A 34 -3.48 -3.38 -5.51
N ILE A 35 -2.98 -3.78 -4.35
CA ILE A 35 -1.73 -4.53 -4.24
C ILE A 35 -1.86 -5.64 -3.20
N THR A 36 -1.14 -6.74 -3.44
CA THR A 36 -0.92 -7.80 -2.45
C THR A 36 0.49 -7.68 -1.90
N ILE A 37 0.61 -7.54 -0.59
CA ILE A 37 1.89 -7.37 0.12
C ILE A 37 1.98 -8.44 1.20
N GLU A 38 3.12 -9.12 1.25
CA GLU A 38 3.48 -9.93 2.41
C GLU A 38 4.12 -9.01 3.46
N SER A 39 3.56 -8.90 4.66
CA SER A 39 4.13 -8.03 5.70
C SER A 39 3.72 -8.51 7.09
N GLY A 40 4.71 -8.64 7.99
CA GLY A 40 4.45 -8.94 9.41
C GLY A 40 3.86 -7.77 10.19
N ASN A 41 3.77 -6.57 9.60
CA ASN A 41 3.21 -5.38 10.24
C ASN A 41 2.41 -4.54 9.23
N ILE A 42 1.26 -5.06 8.82
CA ILE A 42 0.37 -4.42 7.85
C ILE A 42 -0.18 -3.08 8.37
N ASP A 43 -0.46 -2.99 9.67
CA ASP A 43 -1.05 -1.81 10.30
C ASP A 43 -0.09 -0.61 10.24
N ALA A 44 1.20 -0.83 10.46
CA ALA A 44 2.21 0.23 10.34
C ALA A 44 2.33 0.75 8.89
N LEU A 45 2.29 -0.15 7.91
CA LEU A 45 2.29 0.21 6.49
C LEU A 45 1.06 1.06 6.14
N ILE A 46 -0.14 0.62 6.54
CA ILE A 46 -1.37 1.37 6.30
C ILE A 46 -1.29 2.75 6.96
N ALA A 47 -0.85 2.81 8.23
CA ALA A 47 -0.69 4.08 8.94
C ALA A 47 0.29 5.03 8.24
N GLU A 48 1.41 4.53 7.71
CA GLU A 48 2.38 5.36 6.98
C GLU A 48 1.77 5.95 5.69
N VAL A 49 1.03 5.14 4.92
CA VAL A 49 0.35 5.60 3.71
C VAL A 49 -0.70 6.67 4.03
N LEU A 50 -1.50 6.48 5.07
CA LEU A 50 -2.60 7.39 5.44
C LEU A 50 -2.14 8.71 6.08
N ASN A 51 -0.98 8.74 6.75
CA ASN A 51 -0.49 9.93 7.44
C ASN A 51 0.44 10.81 6.59
N ALA A 52 0.72 10.43 5.35
CA ALA A 52 1.62 11.16 4.46
C ALA A 52 0.96 11.53 3.12
N HIS A 53 1.66 12.38 2.38
CA HIS A 53 1.22 12.85 1.07
C HIS A 53 2.07 12.21 -0.02
N TRP A 54 1.41 11.48 -0.91
CA TRP A 54 2.07 10.73 -1.97
C TRP A 54 1.50 11.12 -3.32
N THR A 55 2.36 11.20 -4.33
CA THR A 55 1.92 10.97 -5.71
C THR A 55 1.63 9.48 -5.90
N THR A 56 0.86 9.13 -6.94
CA THR A 56 0.63 7.72 -7.30
C THR A 56 1.93 6.96 -7.52
N GLN A 57 2.91 7.59 -8.18
CA GLN A 57 4.20 6.95 -8.45
C GLN A 57 5.02 6.71 -7.17
N GLU A 58 5.09 7.69 -6.26
CA GLU A 58 5.79 7.52 -4.97
C GLU A 58 5.15 6.40 -4.15
N LEU A 59 3.81 6.34 -4.10
CA LEU A 59 3.10 5.29 -3.37
C LEU A 59 3.36 3.91 -4.00
N MET A 60 3.28 3.78 -5.33
CA MET A 60 3.56 2.51 -5.99
C MET A 60 4.99 2.03 -5.72
N SER A 61 6.00 2.91 -5.86
CA SER A 61 7.39 2.54 -5.57
C SER A 61 7.58 2.11 -4.11
N TYR A 62 6.98 2.82 -3.14
CA TYR A 62 7.05 2.43 -1.73
C TYR A 62 6.44 1.05 -1.47
N LEU A 63 5.26 0.78 -2.04
CA LEU A 63 4.58 -0.50 -1.86
C LEU A 63 5.31 -1.66 -2.58
N ASP A 64 5.89 -1.40 -3.75
CA ASP A 64 6.71 -2.36 -4.49
C ASP A 64 8.02 -2.70 -3.74
N ASP A 65 8.65 -1.71 -3.10
CA ASP A 65 9.83 -1.91 -2.26
C ASP A 65 9.52 -2.80 -1.05
N ILE A 66 8.33 -2.66 -0.46
CA ILE A 66 7.90 -3.56 0.62
C ILE A 66 7.63 -4.95 0.07
N ALA A 67 6.87 -5.07 -1.02
CA ALA A 67 6.54 -6.34 -1.64
C ALA A 67 7.79 -7.12 -2.14
N THR A 68 8.88 -6.44 -2.46
CA THR A 68 10.17 -7.06 -2.81
C THR A 68 10.97 -7.47 -1.58
N ARG A 69 11.08 -6.63 -0.55
CA ARG A 69 11.80 -6.95 0.69
C ARG A 69 11.26 -8.17 1.41
N SER A 70 9.94 -8.33 1.43
CA SER A 70 9.30 -9.49 2.07
C SER A 70 9.63 -10.81 1.37
N ARG A 71 9.77 -10.78 0.03
CA ARG A 71 10.21 -11.96 -0.74
C ARG A 71 11.64 -12.40 -0.42
N HIS A 72 12.52 -11.47 -0.02
CA HIS A 72 13.92 -11.76 0.26
C HIS A 72 14.19 -12.23 1.70
N SER A 73 13.23 -12.11 2.60
CA SER A 73 13.39 -12.48 4.02
C SER A 73 13.08 -13.96 4.31
N LEU A 74 12.78 -14.75 3.27
CA LEU A 74 12.47 -16.18 3.33
C LEU A 74 13.67 -17.10 2.98
N HIS A 75 14.89 -16.57 2.99
CA HIS A 75 16.12 -17.34 2.70
C HIS A 75 17.07 -17.43 3.89
#